data_AF-A0A7J3JBX9-F1
#
_entry.id   AF-A0A7J3JBX9-F1
#
_cell.length_a   1.000
_cell.length_b   1.000
_cell.length_c   1.000
_cell.angle_alpha   90.00
_cell.angle_beta   90.00
_cell.angle_gamma   90.00
#
_symmetry.space_group_name_H-M   'P 1'
#
loop_
_entity.id
_entity.type
_entity.pdbx_description
1 polymer ?
#
loop_
_entity_poly.entity_id
_entity_poly.type
_entity_poly.pdbx_seq_one_letter_code
_entity_poly.pdbx_strand_id
1 'polypeptide(L)'
;MKNTSEYEKFRKPIEEIINFTNTLDEEYREKCFEILFTRYLSNHHEIESPPAVLENKCIPQLREYPPELKAFIKQHGITEEIINKLFLRESGEIHPIYKITEKKRATAQIQVALLTAFENALVTPNGAFEFSMKNARERCVDYNVYDGNDFIFNFKKCAGLFSNVDAEVVKLTPIGKDELANLIATISKQ
;
A
#
# COMPACT_ATOMS: atom_id res chain seq x y z
N MET A 1 13.51 -21.31 24.65
CA MET A 1 14.16 -20.15 25.28
C MET A 1 14.70 -19.23 24.20
N LYS A 2 14.09 -18.03 24.03
CA LYS A 2 14.60 -16.81 23.38
C LYS A 2 13.38 -15.94 23.04
N ASN A 3 12.95 -15.09 23.99
CA ASN A 3 12.04 -13.96 23.75
C ASN A 3 12.23 -12.84 24.81
N THR A 4 13.06 -13.06 25.82
CA THR A 4 13.31 -12.08 26.90
C THR A 4 14.29 -10.96 26.50
N SER A 5 14.99 -11.08 25.37
CA SER A 5 16.16 -10.26 25.04
C SER A 5 15.87 -8.91 24.36
N GLU A 6 14.70 -8.74 23.72
CA GLU A 6 14.35 -7.47 23.05
C GLU A 6 13.73 -6.44 24.00
N TYR A 7 12.90 -6.87 24.95
CA TYR A 7 12.22 -5.97 25.88
C TYR A 7 13.17 -5.30 26.89
N GLU A 8 14.31 -5.91 27.19
CA GLU A 8 15.32 -5.30 28.08
C GLU A 8 15.95 -4.04 27.48
N LYS A 9 16.01 -3.93 26.14
CA LYS A 9 16.60 -2.76 25.46
C LYS A 9 15.77 -1.50 25.66
N PHE A 10 14.45 -1.63 25.78
CA PHE A 10 13.52 -0.51 25.98
C PHE A 10 13.31 -0.18 27.46
N ARG A 11 13.79 -1.02 28.37
CA ARG A 11 13.53 -0.86 29.80
C ARG A 11 14.18 0.41 30.38
N LYS A 12 15.47 0.63 30.12
CA LYS A 12 16.19 1.80 30.65
C LYS A 12 15.62 3.13 30.13
N PRO A 13 15.35 3.28 28.82
CA PRO A 13 14.83 4.55 28.32
C PRO A 13 13.39 4.85 28.77
N ILE A 14 12.55 3.82 28.93
CA ILE A 14 11.22 3.99 29.51
C ILE A 14 11.32 4.45 30.97
N GLU A 15 12.22 3.85 31.76
CA GLU A 15 12.48 4.27 33.14
C GLU A 15 12.97 5.73 33.22
N GLU A 16 13.78 6.18 32.26
CA GLU A 16 14.21 7.59 32.16
C GLU A 16 13.06 8.55 31.84
N ILE A 17 12.17 8.19 30.91
CA ILE A 17 10.99 9.01 30.57
C ILE A 17 10.05 9.11 31.79
N ILE A 18 9.82 8.00 32.50
CA ILE A 18 8.99 7.98 33.71
C ILE A 18 9.60 8.85 34.82
N ASN A 19 10.91 8.73 35.04
CA ASN A 19 11.60 9.54 36.06
C ASN A 19 11.50 11.03 35.72
N PHE A 20 11.63 11.41 34.46
CA PHE A 20 11.47 12.78 34.02
C PHE A 20 10.02 13.27 34.22
N THR A 21 9.01 12.53 33.78
CA THR A 21 7.62 12.96 33.89
C THR A 21 7.15 13.06 35.34
N ASN A 22 7.69 12.24 36.24
CA ASN A 22 7.42 12.35 37.67
C ASN A 22 7.94 13.63 38.34
N THR A 23 8.85 14.37 37.69
CA THR A 23 9.27 15.70 38.16
C THR A 23 8.31 16.82 37.78
N LEU A 24 7.34 16.54 36.89
CA LEU A 24 6.34 17.50 36.44
C LEU A 24 5.10 17.47 37.34
N ASP A 25 4.31 18.52 37.27
CA ASP A 25 3.00 18.58 37.92
C ASP A 25 2.04 17.56 37.30
N GLU A 26 1.14 17.03 38.14
CA GLU A 26 0.26 15.90 37.82
C GLU A 26 -0.58 16.14 36.55
N GLU A 27 -1.00 17.39 36.32
CA GLU A 27 -1.79 17.80 35.15
C GLU A 27 -1.08 17.59 33.80
N TYR A 28 0.26 17.53 33.81
CA TYR A 28 1.05 17.40 32.59
C TYR A 28 1.72 16.04 32.44
N ARG A 29 1.71 15.19 33.48
CA ARG A 29 2.46 13.92 33.48
C ARG A 29 2.04 12.99 32.37
N GLU A 30 0.73 12.75 32.23
CA GLU A 30 0.20 11.82 31.24
C GLU A 30 0.49 12.30 29.81
N LYS A 31 0.20 13.57 29.51
CA LYS A 31 0.46 14.14 28.17
C LYS A 31 1.94 14.21 27.83
N CYS A 32 2.78 14.59 28.80
CA CYS A 32 4.23 14.62 28.58
C CYS A 32 4.80 13.21 28.40
N PHE A 33 4.29 12.23 29.16
CA PHE A 33 4.67 10.83 28.98
C PHE A 33 4.32 10.33 27.59
N GLU A 34 3.07 10.54 27.14
CA GLU A 34 2.63 10.13 25.81
C GLU A 34 3.49 10.77 24.71
N ILE A 35 3.71 12.09 24.75
CA ILE A 35 4.51 12.79 23.74
C ILE A 35 5.95 12.27 23.69
N LEU A 36 6.59 12.10 24.86
CA LEU A 36 7.98 11.64 24.94
C LEU A 36 8.10 10.17 24.54
N PHE A 37 7.16 9.34 24.96
CA PHE A 37 7.14 7.92 24.62
C PHE A 37 6.86 7.69 23.13
N THR A 38 5.89 8.40 22.55
CA THR A 38 5.63 8.38 21.10
C THR A 38 6.86 8.84 20.33
N ARG A 39 7.51 9.94 20.74
CA ARG A 39 8.74 10.42 20.09
C ARG A 39 9.89 9.42 20.24
N TYR A 40 10.01 8.76 21.38
CA TYR A 40 11.00 7.72 21.62
C TYR A 40 10.80 6.52 20.69
N LEU A 41 9.55 6.04 20.54
CA LEU A 41 9.21 4.98 19.59
C LEU A 41 9.46 5.40 18.14
N SER A 42 9.13 6.64 17.79
CA SER A 42 9.40 7.19 16.45
C SER A 42 10.91 7.30 16.16
N ASN A 43 11.74 7.57 17.17
CA ASN A 43 13.19 7.69 17.01
C ASN A 43 13.91 6.34 16.98
N HIS A 44 13.42 5.32 17.69
CA HIS A 44 13.98 3.97 17.61
C HIS A 44 13.54 3.18 16.38
N HIS A 45 12.63 3.75 15.61
CA HIS A 45 12.34 3.36 14.24
C HIS A 45 13.28 4.12 13.28
N GLU A 46 14.60 3.92 13.38
CA GLU A 46 15.55 4.40 12.34
C GLU A 46 15.19 3.70 11.03
N ILE A 47 14.88 4.41 9.93
CA ILE A 47 15.68 5.39 9.17
C ILE A 47 14.70 6.44 8.58
N GLU A 48 14.89 7.76 8.48
CA GLU A 48 15.86 8.78 8.91
C GLU A 48 15.15 10.15 8.72
N SER A 49 15.35 11.10 9.64
CA SER A 49 15.25 12.55 9.37
C SER A 49 16.41 13.22 10.11
N PRO A 50 17.10 14.26 9.59
CA PRO A 50 16.60 15.66 9.59
C PRO A 50 17.32 16.57 8.52
N PRO A 51 17.39 17.93 8.61
CA PRO A 51 16.47 18.97 9.07
C PRO A 51 16.12 20.00 7.95
N ALA A 52 15.17 20.89 8.24
CA ALA A 52 14.67 21.94 7.36
C ALA A 52 15.71 22.97 6.88
N VAL A 53 15.83 23.18 5.56
CA VAL A 53 16.26 24.45 4.93
C VAL A 53 15.54 24.64 3.57
N LEU A 54 14.73 25.71 3.52
CA LEU A 54 14.36 26.62 2.41
C LEU A 54 13.95 26.07 1.02
N GLU A 55 12.69 26.39 0.67
CA GLU A 55 12.18 26.76 -0.67
C GLU A 55 12.64 25.93 -1.89
N ASN A 56 11.89 24.85 -2.19
CA ASN A 56 11.39 24.48 -3.53
C ASN A 56 10.71 23.10 -3.46
N LYS A 57 9.39 23.05 -3.18
CA LYS A 57 8.66 21.78 -3.14
C LYS A 57 8.32 21.31 -4.56
N CYS A 58 9.24 20.55 -5.15
CA CYS A 58 8.98 19.60 -6.22
C CYS A 58 9.53 18.22 -5.79
N ILE A 59 8.74 17.17 -6.05
CA ILE A 59 9.02 15.73 -5.94
C ILE A 59 8.87 15.09 -4.53
N PRO A 60 7.79 14.32 -4.28
CA PRO A 60 7.67 13.42 -3.12
C PRO A 60 8.69 12.29 -3.22
N GLN A 61 9.21 11.82 -2.08
CA GLN A 61 10.26 10.81 -1.97
C GLN A 61 10.03 9.60 -2.89
N LEU A 62 10.87 9.48 -3.92
CA LEU A 62 10.84 8.41 -4.90
C LEU A 62 11.36 7.13 -4.24
N ARG A 63 10.47 6.28 -3.72
CA ARG A 63 10.83 4.88 -3.42
C ARG A 63 11.31 4.28 -4.75
N GLU A 64 12.51 3.72 -4.80
CA GLU A 64 12.97 3.05 -6.01
C GLU A 64 12.08 1.84 -6.29
N TYR A 65 11.39 1.87 -7.43
CA TYR A 65 10.56 0.75 -7.84
C TYR A 65 11.41 -0.48 -8.16
N PRO A 66 10.95 -1.69 -7.79
CA PRO A 66 11.56 -2.93 -8.24
C PRO A 66 11.69 -2.97 -9.78
N PRO A 67 12.67 -3.70 -10.34
CA PRO A 67 12.96 -3.67 -11.77
C PRO A 67 11.75 -3.96 -12.67
N GLU A 68 10.90 -4.91 -12.28
CA GLU A 68 9.69 -5.28 -13.02
C GLU A 68 8.66 -4.15 -13.07
N LEU A 69 8.36 -3.55 -11.92
CA LEU A 69 7.45 -2.42 -11.82
C LEU A 69 8.01 -1.18 -12.53
N LYS A 70 9.31 -0.92 -12.39
CA LYS A 70 10.00 0.19 -13.08
C LYS A 70 9.92 0.05 -14.60
N ALA A 71 10.10 -1.16 -15.12
CA ALA A 71 9.95 -1.46 -16.54
C ALA A 71 8.51 -1.22 -17.02
N PHE A 72 7.51 -1.70 -16.27
CA PHE A 72 6.11 -1.48 -16.58
C PHE A 72 5.74 0.02 -16.61
N ILE A 73 6.09 0.76 -15.56
CA ILE A 73 5.82 2.21 -15.46
C ILE A 73 6.43 2.95 -16.64
N LYS A 74 7.69 2.65 -16.98
CA LYS A 74 8.40 3.26 -18.10
C LYS A 74 7.79 2.89 -19.45
N GLN A 75 7.46 1.62 -19.67
CA GLN A 75 6.89 1.10 -20.91
C GLN A 75 5.54 1.75 -21.22
N HIS A 76 4.72 1.98 -20.20
CA HIS A 76 3.36 2.51 -20.36
C HIS A 76 3.25 4.02 -20.09
N GLY A 77 4.37 4.72 -19.84
CA GLY A 77 4.37 6.16 -19.62
C GLY A 77 3.58 6.59 -18.38
N ILE A 78 3.51 5.74 -17.36
CA ILE A 78 2.81 6.04 -16.11
C ILE A 78 3.72 6.97 -15.29
N THR A 79 3.25 8.18 -14.99
CA THR A 79 4.02 9.13 -14.18
C THR A 79 3.74 8.94 -12.69
N GLU A 80 4.65 9.42 -11.84
CA GLU A 80 4.44 9.40 -10.38
C GLU A 80 3.17 10.18 -9.98
N GLU A 81 2.85 11.24 -10.72
CA GLU A 81 1.62 12.02 -10.54
C GLU A 81 0.36 11.16 -10.78
N ILE A 82 0.37 10.31 -11.81
CA ILE A 82 -0.74 9.38 -12.08
C ILE A 82 -0.88 8.39 -10.92
N ILE A 83 0.24 7.87 -10.41
CA ILE A 83 0.21 6.90 -9.31
C ILE A 83 -0.32 7.57 -8.03
N ASN A 84 0.14 8.78 -7.71
CA ASN A 84 -0.29 9.55 -6.54
C ASN A 84 -1.76 10.02 -6.61
N LYS A 85 -2.36 10.08 -7.81
CA LYS A 85 -3.81 10.29 -7.96
C LYS A 85 -4.64 9.06 -7.64
N LEU A 86 -4.06 7.87 -7.78
CA LEU A 86 -4.75 6.59 -7.59
C LEU A 86 -4.47 5.99 -6.21
N PHE A 87 -3.30 6.26 -5.64
CA PHE A 87 -2.86 5.70 -4.37
C PHE A 87 -2.26 6.78 -3.48
N LEU A 88 -2.73 6.84 -2.23
CA LEU A 88 -2.13 7.60 -1.17
C LEU A 88 -1.03 6.75 -0.52
N ARG A 89 0.15 7.33 -0.32
CA ARG A 89 1.28 6.67 0.33
C ARG A 89 1.60 7.38 1.63
N GLU A 90 1.35 6.71 2.75
CA GLU A 90 1.59 7.25 4.08
C GLU A 90 2.29 6.19 4.93
N SER A 91 3.34 6.59 5.66
CA SER A 91 3.96 5.76 6.71
C SER A 91 4.39 4.35 6.30
N GLY A 92 4.76 4.14 5.03
CA GLY A 92 5.14 2.81 4.52
C GLY A 92 4.01 2.06 3.81
N GLU A 93 2.76 2.44 4.06
CA GLU A 93 1.55 1.83 3.52
C GLU A 93 1.10 2.52 2.23
N ILE A 94 0.30 1.79 1.46
CA ILE A 94 -0.30 2.25 0.21
C ILE A 94 -1.80 2.04 0.33
N HIS A 95 -2.56 3.13 0.23
CA HIS A 95 -4.01 3.11 0.30
C HIS A 95 -4.62 3.50 -1.05
N PRO A 96 -5.50 2.67 -1.63
CA PRO A 96 -6.29 3.04 -2.80
C PRO A 96 -7.16 4.26 -2.52
N ILE A 97 -7.08 5.29 -3.38
CA ILE A 97 -7.97 6.46 -3.36
C ILE A 97 -8.77 6.61 -4.66
N TYR A 98 -8.54 5.74 -5.64
CA TYR A 98 -9.32 5.69 -6.87
C TYR A 98 -10.76 5.22 -6.63
N LYS A 99 -11.62 5.49 -7.61
CA LYS A 99 -13.01 5.01 -7.62
C LYS A 99 -13.26 4.16 -8.85
N ILE A 100 -14.02 3.09 -8.68
CA ILE A 100 -14.51 2.27 -9.79
C ILE A 100 -15.86 2.82 -10.23
N THR A 101 -15.93 3.44 -11.41
CA THR A 101 -17.16 4.03 -11.96
C THR A 101 -17.88 3.12 -12.96
N GLU A 102 -17.33 1.93 -13.22
CA GLU A 102 -17.89 0.97 -14.16
C GLU A 102 -19.25 0.46 -13.68
N LYS A 103 -20.25 0.52 -14.57
CA LYS A 103 -21.64 0.13 -14.26
C LYS A 103 -21.84 -1.38 -14.38
N LYS A 104 -21.08 -2.03 -15.27
CA LYS A 104 -21.16 -3.47 -15.47
C LYS A 104 -20.34 -4.19 -14.41
N ARG A 105 -21.02 -4.80 -13.42
CA ARG A 105 -20.38 -5.54 -12.31
C ARG A 105 -19.28 -6.50 -12.75
N ALA A 106 -19.53 -7.31 -13.79
CA ALA A 106 -18.54 -8.25 -14.31
C ALA A 106 -17.24 -7.54 -14.72
N THR A 107 -17.32 -6.41 -15.42
CA THR A 107 -16.14 -5.62 -15.80
C THR A 107 -15.50 -4.96 -14.58
N ALA A 108 -16.30 -4.41 -13.68
CA ALA A 108 -15.83 -3.77 -12.46
C ALA A 108 -15.03 -4.73 -11.56
N GLN A 109 -15.45 -5.99 -11.44
CA GLN A 109 -14.71 -7.05 -10.71
C GLN A 109 -13.31 -7.28 -11.29
N ILE A 110 -13.19 -7.31 -12.62
CA ILE A 110 -11.90 -7.47 -13.29
C ILE A 110 -11.03 -6.24 -13.07
N GLN A 111 -11.60 -5.03 -13.16
CA GLN A 111 -10.87 -3.79 -12.89
C GLN A 111 -10.33 -3.74 -11.46
N VAL A 112 -11.14 -4.14 -10.47
CA VAL A 112 -10.71 -4.26 -9.08
C VAL A 112 -9.54 -5.25 -8.97
N ALA A 113 -9.61 -6.42 -9.62
CA ALA A 113 -8.52 -7.39 -9.60
C ALA A 113 -7.22 -6.83 -10.20
N LEU A 114 -7.28 -6.18 -11.36
CA LEU A 114 -6.13 -5.55 -12.02
C LEU A 114 -5.46 -4.50 -11.11
N LEU A 115 -6.26 -3.62 -10.50
CA LEU A 115 -5.73 -2.60 -9.59
C LEU A 115 -5.21 -3.19 -8.28
N THR A 116 -5.71 -4.37 -7.88
CA THR A 116 -5.17 -5.12 -6.71
C THR A 116 -3.76 -5.59 -7.01
N ALA A 117 -3.58 -6.18 -8.20
CA ALA A 117 -2.27 -6.62 -8.64
C ALA A 117 -1.28 -5.44 -8.74
N PHE A 118 -1.75 -4.28 -9.18
CA PHE A 118 -0.92 -3.09 -9.25
C PHE A 118 -0.51 -2.60 -7.85
N GLU A 119 -1.47 -2.48 -6.93
CA GLU A 119 -1.22 -2.12 -5.53
C GLU A 119 -0.20 -3.06 -4.89
N ASN A 120 -0.35 -4.38 -5.08
CA ASN A 120 0.59 -5.36 -4.58
C ASN A 120 1.98 -5.20 -5.21
N ALA A 121 2.06 -4.87 -6.51
CA ALA A 121 3.35 -4.58 -7.16
C ALA A 121 4.03 -3.32 -6.57
N LEU A 122 3.26 -2.34 -6.08
CA LEU A 122 3.81 -1.15 -5.42
C LEU A 122 4.39 -1.45 -4.01
N VAL A 123 3.85 -2.44 -3.32
CA VAL A 123 4.24 -2.80 -1.93
C VAL A 123 5.27 -3.93 -1.88
N THR A 124 5.20 -4.88 -2.80
CA THR A 124 6.04 -6.09 -2.78
C THR A 124 7.47 -5.78 -3.25
N PRO A 125 8.52 -6.31 -2.56
CA PRO A 125 9.91 -6.04 -2.94
C PRO A 125 10.31 -6.50 -4.35
N ASN A 126 9.62 -7.51 -4.90
CA ASN A 126 9.86 -8.01 -6.24
C ASN A 126 9.08 -7.24 -7.33
N GLY A 127 8.11 -6.40 -6.94
CA GLY A 127 7.24 -5.68 -7.87
C GLY A 127 6.30 -6.58 -8.65
N ALA A 128 5.89 -7.71 -8.07
CA ALA A 128 5.07 -8.70 -8.76
C ALA A 128 3.61 -8.23 -8.88
N PHE A 129 3.09 -8.31 -10.10
CA PHE A 129 1.69 -8.01 -10.42
C PHE A 129 0.82 -9.23 -10.12
N GLU A 130 0.51 -9.42 -8.85
CA GLU A 130 -0.18 -10.62 -8.38
C GLU A 130 -1.22 -10.34 -7.29
N PHE A 131 -2.18 -11.24 -7.13
CA PHE A 131 -3.20 -11.18 -6.09
C PHE A 131 -3.71 -12.59 -5.75
N SER A 132 -4.39 -12.75 -4.62
CA SER A 132 -5.14 -13.96 -4.30
C SER A 132 -6.63 -13.76 -4.61
N MET A 133 -7.32 -14.83 -5.03
CA MET A 133 -8.76 -14.76 -5.30
C MET A 133 -9.58 -14.36 -4.07
N LYS A 134 -9.07 -14.66 -2.87
CA LYS A 134 -9.65 -14.20 -1.60
C LYS A 134 -9.55 -12.68 -1.48
N ASN A 135 -8.37 -12.11 -1.67
CA ASN A 135 -8.16 -10.67 -1.61
C ASN A 135 -9.01 -9.95 -2.68
N ALA A 136 -8.98 -10.39 -3.93
CA ALA A 136 -9.80 -9.80 -4.99
C ALA A 136 -11.30 -9.83 -4.67
N ARG A 137 -11.78 -10.90 -4.02
CA ARG A 137 -13.16 -11.00 -3.56
C ARG A 137 -13.47 -9.98 -2.48
N GLU A 138 -12.64 -9.89 -1.44
CA GLU A 138 -12.81 -8.92 -0.34
C GLU A 138 -12.86 -7.50 -0.90
N ARG A 139 -11.94 -7.14 -1.78
CA ARG A 139 -11.97 -5.81 -2.41
C ARG A 139 -13.21 -5.59 -3.27
N CYS A 140 -13.68 -6.60 -4.00
CA CYS A 140 -14.94 -6.48 -4.74
C CYS A 140 -16.15 -6.23 -3.83
N VAL A 141 -16.14 -6.75 -2.60
CA VAL A 141 -17.16 -6.46 -1.59
C VAL A 141 -17.03 -5.00 -1.14
N ASP A 142 -15.82 -4.52 -0.86
CA ASP A 142 -15.57 -3.13 -0.43
C ASP A 142 -16.05 -2.11 -1.47
N TYR A 143 -15.88 -2.42 -2.77
CA TYR A 143 -16.36 -1.59 -3.87
C TYR A 143 -17.84 -1.84 -4.25
N ASN A 144 -18.56 -2.72 -3.55
CA ASN A 144 -19.95 -3.09 -3.83
C ASN A 144 -20.19 -3.61 -5.27
N VAL A 145 -19.20 -4.33 -5.81
CA VAL A 145 -19.22 -4.93 -7.16
C VAL A 145 -19.19 -6.46 -7.11
N TYR A 146 -19.08 -7.05 -5.92
CA TYR A 146 -19.08 -8.50 -5.76
C TYR A 146 -20.42 -9.12 -6.17
N ASP A 147 -20.33 -10.20 -6.94
CA ASP A 147 -21.46 -11.00 -7.40
C ASP A 147 -21.11 -12.47 -7.17
N GLY A 148 -21.67 -13.06 -6.10
CA GLY A 148 -21.29 -14.40 -5.65
C GLY A 148 -21.54 -15.50 -6.69
N ASN A 149 -22.57 -15.36 -7.52
CA ASN A 149 -22.95 -16.39 -8.48
C ASN A 149 -22.02 -16.41 -9.70
N ASP A 150 -21.50 -15.24 -10.10
CA ASP A 150 -20.75 -15.08 -11.35
C ASP A 150 -19.27 -14.71 -11.16
N PHE A 151 -18.80 -14.51 -9.91
CA PHE A 151 -17.44 -14.03 -9.65
C PHE A 151 -16.37 -14.89 -10.34
N ILE A 152 -16.29 -16.18 -10.03
CA ILE A 152 -15.27 -17.06 -10.63
C ILE A 152 -15.48 -17.20 -12.14
N PHE A 153 -16.74 -17.23 -12.60
CA PHE A 153 -17.08 -17.32 -14.01
C PHE A 153 -16.53 -16.12 -14.80
N ASN A 154 -16.67 -14.91 -14.27
CA ASN A 154 -16.17 -13.68 -14.90
C ASN A 154 -14.63 -13.71 -15.04
N PHE A 155 -13.91 -14.19 -14.03
CA PHE A 155 -12.46 -14.33 -14.09
C PHE A 155 -12.03 -15.41 -15.09
N LYS A 156 -12.75 -16.54 -15.17
CA LYS A 156 -12.50 -17.59 -16.17
C LYS A 156 -12.76 -17.11 -17.59
N LYS A 157 -13.77 -16.25 -17.80
CA LYS A 157 -14.03 -15.61 -19.09
C LYS A 157 -12.91 -14.65 -19.50
N CYS A 158 -12.28 -13.99 -18.53
CA CYS A 158 -11.14 -13.10 -18.72
C CYS A 158 -9.80 -13.78 -18.43
N ALA A 159 -9.73 -15.12 -18.51
CA ALA A 159 -8.53 -15.87 -18.13
C ALA A 159 -7.27 -15.47 -18.92
N GLY A 160 -7.40 -14.92 -20.13
CA GLY A 160 -6.24 -14.41 -20.89
C GLY A 160 -5.46 -13.30 -20.19
N LEU A 161 -6.07 -12.59 -19.23
CA LEU A 161 -5.42 -11.54 -18.44
C LEU A 161 -4.62 -12.10 -17.26
N PHE A 162 -4.85 -13.37 -16.89
CA PHE A 162 -4.38 -13.98 -15.66
C PHE A 162 -3.63 -15.29 -15.94
N SER A 163 -2.62 -15.63 -15.14
CA SER A 163 -1.85 -16.87 -15.34
C SER A 163 -2.69 -18.13 -15.13
N ASN A 164 -3.22 -18.31 -13.91
CA ASN A 164 -4.13 -19.39 -13.53
C ASN A 164 -5.04 -18.90 -12.41
N VAL A 165 -6.35 -18.79 -12.67
CA VAL A 165 -7.35 -18.27 -11.73
C VAL A 165 -7.61 -19.24 -10.56
N ASP A 166 -7.35 -20.53 -10.74
CA ASP A 166 -7.55 -21.55 -9.70
C ASP A 166 -6.32 -21.70 -8.78
N ALA A 167 -5.24 -20.94 -9.01
CA ALA A 167 -4.05 -20.92 -8.16
C ALA A 167 -4.25 -20.08 -6.90
N GLU A 168 -3.44 -20.34 -5.86
CA GLU A 168 -3.43 -19.54 -4.63
C GLU A 168 -3.02 -18.08 -4.89
N VAL A 169 -2.02 -17.91 -5.75
CA VAL A 169 -1.54 -16.61 -6.22
C VAL A 169 -1.73 -16.53 -7.74
N VAL A 170 -2.52 -15.56 -8.16
CA VAL A 170 -2.84 -15.27 -9.55
C VAL A 170 -1.97 -14.11 -10.02
N LYS A 171 -1.24 -14.30 -11.12
CA LYS A 171 -0.37 -13.26 -11.70
C LYS A 171 -0.99 -12.67 -12.95
N LEU A 172 -0.69 -11.40 -13.24
CA LEU A 172 -1.06 -10.81 -14.52
C LEU A 172 -0.18 -11.37 -15.65
N THR A 173 -0.82 -11.74 -16.76
CA THR A 173 -0.12 -12.03 -18.02
C THR A 173 0.37 -10.73 -18.66
N PRO A 174 1.19 -10.78 -19.73
CA PRO A 174 1.53 -9.57 -20.49
C PRO A 174 0.28 -8.81 -20.96
N ILE A 175 -0.74 -9.53 -21.46
CA ILE A 175 -2.01 -8.94 -21.88
C ILE A 175 -2.75 -8.30 -20.69
N GLY A 176 -2.71 -8.96 -19.51
CA GLY A 176 -3.26 -8.39 -18.28
C GLY A 176 -2.58 -7.09 -17.85
N LYS A 177 -1.26 -6.98 -18.03
CA LYS A 177 -0.50 -5.75 -17.76
C LYS A 177 -0.86 -4.63 -18.73
N ASP A 178 -1.00 -4.95 -20.02
CA ASP A 178 -1.46 -3.97 -21.02
C ASP A 178 -2.87 -3.44 -20.67
N GLU A 179 -3.78 -4.32 -20.27
CA GLU A 179 -5.12 -3.94 -19.85
C GLU A 179 -5.11 -3.10 -18.57
N LEU A 180 -4.25 -3.44 -17.60
CA LEU A 180 -4.03 -2.63 -16.40
C LEU A 180 -3.53 -1.21 -16.76
N ALA A 181 -2.60 -1.08 -17.69
CA ALA A 181 -2.10 0.23 -18.12
C ALA A 181 -3.23 1.10 -18.72
N ASN A 182 -4.07 0.50 -19.58
CA ASN A 182 -5.25 1.17 -20.14
C ASN A 182 -6.23 1.61 -19.05
N LEU A 183 -6.43 0.77 -18.03
CA LEU A 183 -7.29 1.06 -16.89
C LEU A 183 -6.75 2.23 -16.06
N ILE A 184 -5.46 2.24 -15.74
CA ILE A 184 -4.78 3.35 -15.04
C ILE A 184 -4.96 4.66 -15.80
N ALA A 185 -4.77 4.64 -17.12
CA ALA A 185 -4.94 5.80 -17.99
C ALA A 185 -6.41 6.30 -18.05
N THR A 186 -7.37 5.40 -17.85
CA THR A 186 -8.80 5.73 -17.84
C THR A 186 -9.22 6.35 -16.52
N ILE A 187 -8.85 5.73 -15.39
CA ILE A 187 -9.27 6.16 -14.05
C ILE A 187 -8.56 7.47 -13.65
N SER A 188 -7.31 7.67 -14.05
CA SER A 188 -6.55 8.90 -13.72
C SER A 188 -7.08 10.19 -14.39
N LYS A 189 -8.05 10.08 -15.30
CA LYS A 189 -8.73 11.20 -15.97
C LYS A 189 -10.07 11.58 -15.34
N GLN A 190 -10.56 10.79 -14.38
CA GLN A 190 -11.81 11.03 -13.66
C GLN A 190 -11.61 12.12 -12.61
#